data_AF-A0A504J695-F1
#
_entry.id   AF-A0A504J695-F1
#
_cell.length_a   1.000
_cell.length_b   1.000
_cell.length_c   1.000
_cell.angle_alpha   90.00
_cell.angle_beta   90.00
_cell.angle_gamma   90.00
#
_symmetry.space_group_name_H-M   'P 1'
#
loop_
_entity.id
_entity.type
_entity.pdbx_description
1 polymer ?
#
loop_
_entity_poly.entity_id
_entity_poly.type
_entity_poly.pdbx_seq_one_letter_code
_entity_poly.pdbx_strand_id
1 'polypeptide(L)'
;MKTLTHNIRFILASMLFMTFVISNAQVTYQDQLEAVYLKKESKKEVVYTNNFSNFNNNLIASNKIDFRSEIVKAKKTNQYLLFLSDRNNLEILELKYLKTLRKGANRSSSVQSFEVFIQNNLPQLSIQFEKDNNLKQLYTVVRKDTFNGKIDALPGVL
;
A
#
# COMPACT_ATOMS: atom_id res chain seq x y z
N MET A 1 20.02 -15.45 -58.28
CA MET A 1 19.61 -14.21 -57.55
C MET A 1 18.48 -14.40 -56.54
N LYS A 2 17.50 -15.32 -56.74
CA LYS A 2 16.38 -15.53 -55.78
C LYS A 2 16.78 -16.09 -54.40
N THR A 3 17.85 -16.88 -54.32
CA THR A 3 18.35 -17.46 -53.06
C THR A 3 19.09 -16.42 -52.20
N LEU A 4 19.81 -15.50 -52.84
CA LEU A 4 20.54 -14.42 -52.15
C LEU A 4 19.58 -13.44 -51.45
N THR A 5 18.48 -13.07 -52.13
CA THR A 5 17.47 -12.17 -51.55
C THR A 5 16.65 -12.83 -50.45
N HIS A 6 16.48 -14.16 -50.48
CA HIS A 6 15.83 -14.91 -49.41
C HIS A 6 16.69 -14.94 -48.14
N ASN A 7 17.99 -15.18 -48.28
CA ASN A 7 18.94 -15.20 -47.16
C ASN A 7 19.05 -13.82 -46.48
N ILE A 8 19.09 -12.74 -47.27
CA ILE A 8 19.13 -11.37 -46.73
C ILE A 8 17.86 -11.04 -45.94
N ARG A 9 16.68 -11.44 -46.45
CA ARG A 9 15.41 -11.25 -45.74
C ARG A 9 15.34 -12.03 -44.44
N PHE A 10 15.88 -13.25 -44.43
CA PHE A 10 15.94 -14.08 -43.22
C PHE A 10 16.86 -13.47 -42.15
N ILE A 11 18.03 -12.95 -42.56
CA ILE A 11 18.97 -12.27 -41.66
C ILE A 11 18.33 -11.01 -41.05
N LEU A 12 17.66 -10.19 -41.87
CA LEU A 12 16.96 -8.99 -41.39
C LEU A 12 15.82 -9.32 -40.42
N ALA A 13 15.03 -10.36 -40.71
CA ALA A 13 13.96 -10.82 -39.81
C ALA A 13 14.52 -11.32 -38.47
N SER A 14 15.65 -12.03 -38.49
CA SER A 14 16.33 -12.52 -37.28
C SER A 14 16.87 -11.38 -36.42
N MET A 15 17.49 -10.35 -37.02
CA MET A 15 17.94 -9.15 -36.30
C MET A 15 16.79 -8.37 -35.66
N LEU A 16 15.67 -8.21 -36.39
CA LEU A 16 14.47 -7.57 -35.84
C LEU A 16 13.88 -8.35 -34.68
N PHE A 17 13.89 -9.69 -34.75
CA PHE A 17 13.40 -10.53 -33.66
C PHE A 17 14.30 -10.43 -32.40
N MET A 18 15.63 -10.42 -32.57
CA MET A 18 16.57 -10.25 -31.45
C MET A 18 16.39 -8.91 -30.71
N THR A 19 16.24 -7.81 -31.45
CA THR A 19 16.06 -6.48 -30.85
C THR A 19 14.73 -6.37 -30.08
N PHE A 20 13.67 -7.05 -30.54
CA PHE A 20 12.39 -7.12 -29.83
C PHE A 20 12.47 -7.94 -28.52
N VAL A 21 13.25 -9.02 -28.50
CA VAL A 21 13.42 -9.83 -27.28
C VAL A 21 14.24 -9.06 -26.23
N ILE A 22 15.30 -8.36 -26.63
CA ILE A 22 16.18 -7.63 -25.69
C ILE A 22 15.46 -6.43 -25.05
N SER A 23 14.63 -5.71 -25.81
CA SER A 23 13.89 -4.54 -25.31
C SER A 23 12.81 -4.89 -24.28
N ASN A 24 12.29 -6.12 -24.28
CA ASN A 24 11.32 -6.60 -23.29
C ASN A 24 11.96 -7.32 -22.09
N ALA A 25 13.28 -7.57 -22.12
CA ALA A 25 13.98 -8.38 -21.11
C ALA A 25 14.54 -7.56 -19.93
N GLN A 26 14.35 -6.24 -19.91
CA GLN A 26 14.85 -5.40 -18.83
C GLN A 26 13.91 -5.45 -17.61
N VAL A 27 13.81 -6.62 -16.99
CA VAL A 27 13.19 -6.76 -15.66
C VAL A 27 14.23 -6.30 -14.64
N THR A 28 14.14 -5.05 -14.23
CA THR A 28 14.93 -4.53 -13.11
C THR A 28 14.43 -5.19 -11.83
N TYR A 29 15.07 -6.28 -11.41
CA TYR A 29 14.91 -6.81 -10.08
C TYR A 29 15.58 -5.84 -9.11
N GLN A 30 14.78 -4.96 -8.53
CA GLN A 30 15.19 -4.19 -7.37
C GLN A 30 15.22 -5.19 -6.21
N ASP A 31 16.39 -5.78 -5.96
CA ASP A 31 16.67 -6.59 -4.77
C ASP A 31 16.56 -5.69 -3.53
N GLN A 32 15.33 -5.42 -3.10
CA GLN A 32 15.07 -4.90 -1.77
C GLN A 32 15.13 -6.10 -0.84
N LEU A 33 16.25 -6.27 -0.14
CA LEU A 33 16.35 -7.22 0.97
C LEU A 33 15.17 -7.00 1.90
N GLU A 34 14.43 -8.07 2.19
CA GLU A 34 13.30 -8.03 3.12
C GLU A 34 13.83 -7.56 4.49
N ALA A 35 13.34 -6.41 4.97
CA ALA A 35 13.81 -5.84 6.22
C ALA A 35 13.37 -6.73 7.39
N VAL A 36 14.33 -7.22 8.18
CA VAL A 36 14.05 -7.99 9.40
C VAL A 36 13.74 -7.03 10.54
N TYR A 37 12.48 -6.97 10.97
CA TYR A 37 12.03 -6.15 12.09
C TYR A 37 12.25 -6.88 13.42
N LEU A 38 13.35 -6.57 14.12
CA LEU A 38 13.60 -7.09 15.46
C LEU A 38 12.81 -6.26 16.50
N LYS A 39 11.83 -6.89 17.17
CA LYS A 39 11.19 -6.33 18.37
C LYS A 39 12.21 -6.31 19.53
N LYS A 40 13.05 -5.27 19.61
CA LYS A 40 13.95 -5.04 20.76
C LYS A 40 13.33 -3.99 21.69
N GLU A 41 12.85 -4.42 22.85
CA GLU A 41 12.00 -3.63 23.76
C GLU A 41 12.68 -2.54 24.60
N SER A 42 13.99 -2.26 24.47
CA SER A 42 14.69 -1.48 25.51
C SER A 42 15.04 -0.02 25.18
N LYS A 43 14.77 0.48 23.97
CA LYS A 43 14.95 1.91 23.64
C LYS A 43 13.72 2.45 22.94
N LYS A 44 13.13 3.54 23.48
CA LYS A 44 12.09 4.32 22.80
C LYS A 44 12.64 4.80 21.46
N GLU A 45 11.97 4.44 20.37
CA GLU A 45 12.29 4.91 19.02
C GLU A 45 12.13 6.44 18.97
N VAL A 46 13.15 7.12 18.43
CA VAL A 46 13.14 8.58 18.30
C VAL A 46 12.54 8.90 16.95
N VAL A 47 11.32 9.43 16.96
CA VAL A 47 10.56 9.78 15.75
C VAL A 47 10.81 11.25 15.42
N TYR A 48 11.35 11.50 14.23
CA TYR A 48 11.63 12.84 13.71
C TYR A 48 10.43 13.42 12.95
N THR A 49 9.77 12.57 12.14
CA THR A 49 8.60 12.96 11.34
C THR A 49 7.59 11.83 11.35
N ASN A 50 6.32 12.16 11.56
CA ASN A 50 5.23 11.18 11.47
C ASN A 50 3.94 11.87 11.03
N ASN A 51 3.66 11.77 9.75
CA ASN A 51 2.44 12.33 9.17
C ASN A 51 1.28 11.32 9.19
N PHE A 52 1.56 10.04 9.47
CA PHE A 52 0.53 8.98 9.55
C PHE A 52 -0.40 9.17 10.74
N SER A 53 0.11 9.52 11.92
CA SER A 53 -0.73 9.73 13.11
C SER A 53 -1.74 10.85 12.91
N ASN A 54 -1.28 11.99 12.37
CA ASN A 54 -2.16 13.13 12.06
C ASN A 54 -3.18 12.76 10.99
N PHE A 55 -2.75 12.04 9.94
CA PHE A 55 -3.64 11.58 8.89
C PHE A 55 -4.74 10.64 9.44
N ASN A 56 -4.37 9.68 10.30
CA ASN A 56 -5.33 8.78 10.94
C ASN A 56 -6.29 9.52 11.86
N ASN A 57 -5.81 10.47 12.65
CA ASN A 57 -6.66 11.27 13.52
C ASN A 57 -7.67 12.10 12.72
N ASN A 58 -7.26 12.65 11.58
CA ASN A 58 -8.16 13.38 10.68
C ASN A 58 -9.24 12.47 10.09
N LEU A 59 -8.86 11.25 9.66
CA LEU A 59 -9.82 10.25 9.18
C LEU A 59 -10.81 9.82 10.28
N ILE A 60 -10.33 9.65 11.51
CA ILE A 60 -11.18 9.30 12.65
C ILE A 60 -12.15 10.44 12.96
N ALA A 61 -11.64 11.68 13.01
CA ALA A 61 -12.43 12.87 13.28
C ALA A 61 -13.54 13.12 12.24
N SER A 62 -13.34 12.70 10.98
CA SER A 62 -14.37 12.84 9.96
C SER A 62 -15.58 11.94 10.19
N ASN A 63 -15.46 10.87 11.01
CA ASN A 63 -16.48 9.87 11.40
C ASN A 63 -17.14 9.09 10.22
N LYS A 64 -16.97 9.57 9.00
CA LYS A 64 -17.35 8.95 7.73
C LYS A 64 -16.29 9.29 6.71
N ILE A 65 -15.87 8.28 5.96
CA ILE A 65 -14.90 8.41 4.88
C ILE A 65 -15.60 8.00 3.60
N ASP A 66 -15.65 8.87 2.59
CA ASP A 66 -15.98 8.46 1.23
C ASP A 66 -14.69 8.05 0.54
N PHE A 67 -14.41 6.75 0.54
CA PHE A 67 -13.16 6.25 -0.03
C PHE A 67 -13.02 6.54 -1.52
N ARG A 68 -14.11 6.69 -2.26
CA ARG A 68 -14.04 7.01 -3.69
C ARG A 68 -13.53 8.44 -3.86
N SER A 69 -14.11 9.38 -3.13
CA SER A 69 -13.69 10.79 -3.14
C SER A 69 -12.23 10.93 -2.71
N GLU A 70 -11.86 10.36 -1.56
CA GLU A 70 -10.50 10.52 -1.00
C GLU A 70 -9.43 9.87 -1.90
N ILE A 71 -9.71 8.71 -2.50
CA ILE A 71 -8.80 8.09 -3.48
C ILE A 71 -8.62 8.97 -4.73
N VAL A 72 -9.68 9.61 -5.22
CA VAL A 72 -9.60 10.51 -6.38
C VAL A 72 -8.80 11.76 -6.05
N LYS A 73 -8.99 12.34 -4.86
CA LYS A 73 -8.19 13.48 -4.37
C LYS A 73 -6.72 13.10 -4.24
N ALA A 74 -6.41 12.02 -3.53
CA ALA A 74 -5.04 11.55 -3.32
C ALA A 74 -4.32 11.23 -4.64
N LYS A 75 -5.04 10.73 -5.66
CA LYS A 75 -4.48 10.51 -7.00
C LYS A 75 -4.06 11.80 -7.69
N LYS A 76 -4.76 12.93 -7.45
CA LYS A 76 -4.44 14.22 -8.05
C LYS A 76 -3.29 14.93 -7.32
N THR A 77 -3.25 14.84 -5.99
CA THR A 77 -2.22 15.53 -5.19
C THR A 77 -0.88 14.82 -5.23
N ASN A 78 -0.88 13.49 -5.40
CA ASN A 78 0.32 12.65 -5.38
C ASN A 78 1.19 12.88 -4.13
N GLN A 79 0.53 13.13 -3.00
CA GLN A 79 1.18 13.39 -1.71
C GLN A 79 1.65 12.10 -1.05
N TYR A 80 2.70 12.24 -0.24
CA TYR A 80 3.32 11.17 0.51
C TYR A 80 3.10 11.34 2.02
N LEU A 81 2.85 10.22 2.68
CA LEU A 81 2.90 10.08 4.12
C LEU A 81 4.30 9.60 4.50
N LEU A 82 4.91 10.32 5.44
CA LEU A 82 6.28 10.09 5.90
C LEU A 82 6.28 9.62 7.35
N PHE A 83 7.10 8.61 7.61
CA PHE A 83 7.50 8.20 8.95
C PHE A 83 9.01 8.06 8.97
N LEU A 84 9.67 8.98 9.67
CA LEU A 84 11.12 9.05 9.80
C LEU A 84 11.48 8.89 11.28
N SER A 85 12.30 7.91 11.58
CA SER A 85 12.83 7.65 12.91
C SER A 85 14.31 7.28 12.85
N ASP A 86 14.92 7.06 14.02
CA ASP A 86 16.28 6.52 14.12
C ASP A 86 16.43 5.09 13.58
N ARG A 87 15.32 4.38 13.30
CA ARG A 87 15.30 2.98 12.88
C ARG A 87 14.62 2.73 11.55
N ASN A 88 13.64 3.56 11.18
CA ASN A 88 12.77 3.35 10.05
C ASN A 88 12.67 4.63 9.23
N ASN A 89 12.69 4.47 7.91
CA ASN A 89 12.30 5.50 6.98
C ASN A 89 11.23 4.90 6.06
N LEU A 90 10.01 5.39 6.19
CA LEU A 90 8.88 4.96 5.39
C LEU A 90 8.28 6.15 4.67
N GLU A 91 8.21 6.01 3.35
CA GLU A 91 7.54 6.94 2.46
C GLU A 91 6.47 6.17 1.67
N ILE A 92 5.21 6.55 1.84
CA ILE A 92 4.08 5.90 1.16
C ILE A 92 3.17 6.95 0.57
N LEU A 93 2.83 6.80 -0.71
CA LEU A 93 1.75 7.58 -1.33
C LEU A 93 0.47 7.47 -0.52
N GLU A 94 -0.15 8.60 -0.19
CA GLU A 94 -1.42 8.66 0.54
C GLU A 94 -2.49 7.77 -0.13
N LEU A 95 -2.51 7.77 -1.47
CA LEU A 95 -3.34 6.88 -2.28
C LEU A 95 -3.16 5.39 -1.95
N LYS A 96 -1.91 4.93 -1.79
CA LYS A 96 -1.58 3.55 -1.45
C LYS A 96 -2.03 3.26 -0.02
N TYR A 97 -1.81 4.18 0.91
CA TYR A 97 -2.23 4.03 2.29
C TYR A 97 -3.75 3.91 2.44
N LEU A 98 -4.53 4.82 1.82
CA LEU A 98 -5.99 4.77 1.79
C LEU A 98 -6.52 3.44 1.21
N LYS A 99 -5.90 2.95 0.13
CA LYS A 99 -6.26 1.63 -0.45
C LYS A 99 -5.96 0.49 0.52
N THR A 100 -4.84 0.54 1.25
CA THR A 100 -4.50 -0.45 2.28
C THR A 100 -5.53 -0.45 3.40
N LEU A 101 -5.92 0.72 3.93
CA LEU A 101 -6.96 0.84 4.95
C LEU A 101 -8.29 0.26 4.48
N ARG A 102 -8.76 0.67 3.29
CA ARG A 102 -10.01 0.16 2.71
C ARG A 102 -9.98 -1.35 2.52
N LYS A 103 -8.87 -1.89 2.01
CA LYS A 103 -8.69 -3.33 1.76
C LYS A 103 -8.68 -4.11 3.07
N GLY A 104 -7.94 -3.63 4.08
CA GLY A 104 -7.91 -4.23 5.41
C GLY A 104 -9.30 -4.27 6.02
N ALA A 105 -9.96 -3.12 6.13
CA ALA A 105 -11.27 -3.04 6.76
C ALA A 105 -12.34 -3.86 6.01
N ASN A 106 -12.23 -4.03 4.69
CA ASN A 106 -13.15 -4.87 3.94
C ASN A 106 -12.90 -6.37 4.18
N ARG A 107 -11.64 -6.80 4.28
CA ARG A 107 -11.24 -8.22 4.45
C ARG A 107 -11.30 -8.69 5.90
N SER A 108 -11.24 -7.77 6.85
CA SER A 108 -11.23 -8.09 8.28
C SER A 108 -12.64 -8.13 8.85
N SER A 109 -12.98 -9.26 9.48
CA SER A 109 -14.25 -9.48 10.19
C SER A 109 -14.27 -8.90 11.61
N SER A 110 -13.11 -8.45 12.11
CA SER A 110 -12.95 -7.93 13.46
C SER A 110 -11.87 -6.84 13.52
N VAL A 111 -11.83 -6.09 14.62
CA VAL A 111 -10.77 -5.12 14.90
C VAL A 111 -9.41 -5.82 14.93
N GLN A 112 -9.30 -6.96 15.59
CA GLN A 112 -8.03 -7.69 15.73
C GLN A 112 -7.51 -8.17 14.37
N SER A 113 -8.38 -8.70 13.51
CA SER A 113 -7.99 -9.10 12.15
C SER A 113 -7.63 -7.91 11.27
N PHE A 114 -8.16 -6.72 11.56
CA PHE A 114 -7.76 -5.47 10.90
C PHE A 114 -6.39 -5.00 11.37
N GLU A 115 -6.14 -4.99 12.68
CA GLU A 115 -4.85 -4.62 13.26
C GLU A 115 -3.71 -5.49 12.71
N VAL A 116 -3.89 -6.81 12.71
CA VAL A 116 -2.94 -7.76 12.12
C VAL A 116 -2.72 -7.49 10.63
N PHE A 117 -3.79 -7.22 9.87
CA PHE A 117 -3.67 -6.90 8.45
C PHE A 117 -2.83 -5.64 8.23
N ILE A 118 -3.09 -4.58 9.00
CA ILE A 118 -2.36 -3.31 8.87
C ILE A 118 -0.90 -3.46 9.27
N GLN A 119 -0.61 -4.11 10.40
CA GLN A 119 0.75 -4.36 10.87
C GLN A 119 1.55 -5.22 9.89
N ASN A 120 0.95 -6.23 9.26
CA ASN A 120 1.63 -7.04 8.25
C ASN A 120 1.92 -6.27 6.95
N ASN A 121 1.08 -5.30 6.57
CA ASN A 121 1.30 -4.50 5.37
C ASN A 121 2.22 -3.29 5.63
N LEU A 122 2.35 -2.85 6.89
CA LEU A 122 3.10 -1.67 7.31
C LEU A 122 3.90 -1.96 8.61
N PRO A 123 4.78 -2.97 8.61
CA PRO A 123 5.47 -3.41 9.82
C PRO A 123 6.33 -2.31 10.46
N GLN A 124 6.84 -1.37 9.64
CA GLN A 124 7.62 -0.20 10.08
C GLN A 124 6.84 0.70 11.04
N LEU A 125 5.51 0.69 10.97
CA LEU A 125 4.63 1.51 11.79
C LEU A 125 4.08 0.78 13.01
N SER A 126 4.43 -0.49 13.23
CA SER A 126 3.80 -1.33 14.27
C SER A 126 3.90 -0.69 15.67
N ILE A 127 5.09 -0.22 16.05
CA ILE A 127 5.33 0.46 17.33
C ILE A 127 4.54 1.77 17.40
N GLN A 128 4.46 2.51 16.28
CA GLN A 128 3.70 3.76 16.23
C GLN A 128 2.20 3.51 16.36
N PHE A 129 1.66 2.45 15.77
CA PHE A 129 0.26 2.08 15.92
C PHE A 129 -0.08 1.67 17.36
N GLU A 130 0.82 0.93 18.03
CA GLU A 130 0.68 0.60 19.45
C GLU A 130 0.68 1.88 20.31
N LYS A 131 1.57 2.83 20.01
CA LYS A 131 1.65 4.13 20.70
C LYS A 131 0.41 5.00 20.50
N ASP A 132 -0.08 5.10 19.26
CA ASP A 132 -1.25 5.92 18.92
C ASP A 132 -2.55 5.31 19.45
N ASN A 133 -2.60 3.98 19.55
CA ASN A 133 -3.77 3.22 19.98
C ASN A 133 -5.05 3.60 19.20
N ASN A 134 -4.91 3.91 17.91
CA ASN A 134 -5.98 4.46 17.09
C ASN A 134 -6.57 3.45 16.08
N LEU A 135 -5.96 2.28 15.91
CA LEU A 135 -6.38 1.30 14.90
C LEU A 135 -7.82 0.79 15.11
N LYS A 136 -8.24 0.62 16.36
CA LYS A 136 -9.64 0.27 16.69
C LYS A 136 -10.63 1.31 16.16
N GLN A 137 -10.39 2.59 16.48
CA GLN A 137 -11.27 3.68 16.04
C GLN A 137 -11.21 3.83 14.52
N LEU A 138 -10.02 3.72 13.93
CA LEU A 138 -9.82 3.76 12.49
C LEU A 138 -10.61 2.63 11.80
N TYR A 139 -10.57 1.41 12.32
CA TYR A 139 -11.40 0.30 11.82
C TYR A 139 -12.88 0.66 11.86
N THR A 140 -13.38 1.16 12.99
CA THR A 140 -14.80 1.53 13.13
C THR A 140 -15.24 2.57 12.11
N VAL A 141 -14.42 3.57 11.82
CA VAL A 141 -14.77 4.61 10.84
C VAL A 141 -14.64 4.09 9.40
N VAL A 142 -13.55 3.39 9.10
CA VAL A 142 -13.26 2.87 7.76
C VAL A 142 -14.26 1.79 7.35
N ARG A 143 -14.59 0.83 8.24
CA ARG A 143 -15.45 -0.33 7.96
C ARG A 143 -16.81 0.09 7.41
N LYS A 144 -17.41 1.15 7.97
CA LYS A 144 -18.73 1.67 7.60
C LYS A 144 -18.90 1.94 6.09
N ASP A 145 -17.84 2.38 5.40
CA ASP A 145 -17.91 2.69 3.97
C ASP A 145 -17.43 1.55 3.05
N THR A 146 -16.96 0.44 3.63
CA THR A 146 -16.57 -0.74 2.87
C THR A 146 -17.78 -1.51 2.36
N PHE A 147 -17.58 -2.36 1.36
CA PHE A 147 -18.66 -3.18 0.80
C PHE A 147 -19.24 -4.12 1.87
N ASN A 148 -18.36 -4.85 2.56
CA ASN A 148 -18.81 -5.77 3.60
C ASN A 148 -19.41 -5.03 4.81
N GLY A 149 -18.90 -3.85 5.19
CA GLY A 149 -19.52 -3.07 6.25
C GLY A 149 -20.90 -2.51 5.89
N LYS A 150 -21.16 -2.22 4.61
CA LYS A 150 -22.49 -1.85 4.12
C LYS A 150 -23.45 -3.04 4.15
N ILE A 151 -22.97 -4.25 3.83
CA ILE A 151 -23.76 -5.48 3.95
C ILE A 151 -24.13 -5.73 5.42
N ASP A 152 -23.17 -5.64 6.33
CA ASP A 152 -23.40 -5.87 7.77
C ASP A 152 -24.41 -4.87 8.36
N ALA A 153 -24.50 -3.66 7.79
CA ALA A 153 -25.41 -2.60 8.23
C ALA A 153 -26.81 -2.69 7.62
N LEU A 154 -27.05 -3.61 6.67
CA LEU A 154 -28.40 -3.84 6.17
C LEU A 154 -29.26 -4.39 7.31
N PRO A 155 -30.50 -3.89 7.51
CA PRO A 155 -31.42 -4.53 8.41
C PRO A 155 -31.57 -5.98 7.95
N GLY A 156 -31.34 -6.92 8.87
CA GLY A 156 -31.49 -8.33 8.56
C GLY A 156 -32.87 -8.54 7.94
N VAL A 157 -32.91 -9.12 6.74
CA VAL A 157 -34.14 -9.73 6.24
C VAL A 157 -34.36 -10.94 7.15
N LEU A 158 -35.03 -10.69 8.28
CA LEU A 158 -35.75 -11.70 9.04
C LEU A 158 -37.02 -12.05 8.26
#